data_AF-A0A0F2TBW1-F1
#
_entry.id   AF-A0A0F2TBW1-F1
#
_cell.length_a   1.000
_cell.length_b   1.000
_cell.length_c   1.000
_cell.angle_alpha   90.00
_cell.angle_beta   90.00
_cell.angle_gamma   90.00
#
_symmetry.space_group_name_H-M   'P 1'
#
loop_
_entity.id
_entity.type
_entity.pdbx_description
1 polymer ?
#
loop_
_entity_poly.entity_id
_entity_poly.type
_entity_poly.pdbx_seq_one_letter_code
_entity_poly.pdbx_strand_id
1 'polypeptide(L)' 'MVLVGTTAAQVRGAVADLRLAAEENPAVAEMLTSVPAGAARIEDLIQRGPSAPIWHPLSSGGRACGWTEL' A
#
# COMPACT_ATOMS: atom_id res chain seq x y z
N MET A 1 -3.66 -4.13 0.21
CA MET A 1 -4.20 -4.23 -1.15
C MET A 1 -3.13 -4.74 -2.10
N VAL A 2 -3.49 -5.63 -3.03
CA VAL A 2 -2.57 -6.12 -4.06
C VAL A 2 -2.96 -5.47 -5.39
N LEU A 3 -2.01 -4.76 -6.01
CA LEU A 3 -2.20 -4.07 -7.28
C LEU A 3 -1.87 -5.01 -8.44
N VAL A 4 -2.81 -5.18 -9.37
CA VAL A 4 -2.67 -6.04 -10.55
C VAL A 4 -2.71 -5.15 -11.80
N GLY A 5 -1.87 -5.44 -12.79
CA GLY A 5 -1.80 -4.65 -14.03
C GLY A 5 -1.19 -3.25 -13.85
N THR A 6 -0.58 -2.98 -12.70
CA THR A 6 0.12 -1.72 -12.41
C THR A 6 1.59 -1.89 -12.74
N THR A 7 2.15 -1.01 -13.58
CA THR A 7 3.60 -1.00 -13.82
C THR A 7 4.36 -0.43 -12.63
N ALA A 8 5.68 -0.69 -12.54
CA ALA A 8 6.53 -0.14 -11.49
C ALA A 8 6.45 1.39 -11.38
N ALA A 9 6.32 2.08 -12.52
CA ALA A 9 6.20 3.53 -12.58
C ALA A 9 4.85 4.04 -12.04
N GLN A 10 3.78 3.25 -12.14
CA GLN A 10 2.42 3.65 -11.77
C GLN A 10 2.08 3.41 -10.29
N VAL A 11 2.85 2.57 -9.57
CA VAL A 11 2.55 2.23 -8.16
C VAL A 11 2.37 3.45 -7.28
N ARG A 12 3.27 4.43 -7.41
CA ARG A 12 3.21 5.63 -6.56
C ARG A 12 1.92 6.42 -6.77
N GLY A 13 1.45 6.51 -8.02
CA GLY A 13 0.17 7.13 -8.35
C GLY A 13 -1.00 6.34 -7.75
N ALA A 14 -1.05 5.04 -8.02
CA ALA A 14 -2.10 4.18 -7.48
C ALA A 14 -2.17 4.18 -5.94
N VAL A 15 -1.03 4.22 -5.25
CA VAL A 15 -0.95 4.37 -3.79
C VAL A 15 -1.46 5.73 -3.34
N ALA A 16 -1.10 6.81 -4.05
CA ALA A 16 -1.58 8.15 -3.72
C ALA A 16 -3.11 8.25 -3.89
N ASP A 17 -3.66 7.68 -4.96
CA ASP A 17 -5.10 7.64 -5.19
C ASP A 17 -5.83 6.85 -4.09
N LEU A 18 -5.26 5.74 -3.61
CA LEU A 18 -5.82 4.97 -2.49
C LEU A 18 -5.80 5.74 -1.18
N ARG A 19 -4.73 6.50 -0.91
CA ARG A 19 -4.65 7.35 0.29
C ARG A 19 -5.67 8.48 0.22
N LEU A 20 -5.80 9.13 -0.94
CA LEU A 20 -6.80 10.16 -1.16
C LEU A 20 -8.23 9.61 -0.95
N ALA A 21 -8.54 8.45 -1.53
CA ALA A 21 -9.83 7.79 -1.35
C ALA A 21 -10.10 7.40 0.12
N ALA A 22 -9.05 7.08 0.88
CA ALA A 22 -9.18 6.82 2.32
C ALA A 22 -9.43 8.09 3.14
N GLU A 23 -8.78 9.20 2.79
CA GLU A 23 -8.99 10.52 3.42
C GLU A 23 -10.43 11.03 3.19
N GLU A 24 -11.00 10.77 2.02
CA GLU A 24 -12.38 11.14 1.66
C GLU A 24 -13.45 10.29 2.37
N ASN A 25 -13.07 9.18 3.02
CA ASN A 25 -13.99 8.31 3.74
C ASN A 25 -13.60 8.21 5.24
N PRO A 26 -14.30 8.91 6.15
CA PRO A 26 -13.96 8.94 7.56
C PRO A 26 -13.87 7.56 8.23
N ALA A 27 -14.70 6.60 7.83
CA ALA A 27 -14.66 5.25 8.40
C ALA A 27 -13.41 4.47 7.96
N VAL A 28 -12.94 4.69 6.73
CA VAL A 28 -11.70 4.10 6.24
C VAL A 28 -10.49 4.78 6.89
N ALA A 29 -10.51 6.11 7.03
CA ALA A 29 -9.48 6.85 7.73
C ALA A 29 -9.34 6.37 9.18
N GLU A 30 -10.45 6.21 9.91
CA GLU A 30 -10.45 5.68 11.28
C GLU A 30 -9.92 4.24 11.33
N MET A 31 -10.36 3.38 10.41
CA MET A 31 -9.86 2.00 10.30
C MET A 31 -8.34 1.96 10.14
N LEU A 32 -7.76 2.81 9.28
CA LEU A 32 -6.32 2.86 9.03
C LEU A 32 -5.48 3.32 10.23
N THR A 33 -6.09 3.88 11.27
CA THR A 33 -5.40 4.18 12.54
C THR A 33 -5.15 2.94 13.40
N SER A 34 -5.94 1.88 13.19
CA SER A 34 -5.92 0.67 14.01
C SER A 34 -5.53 -0.59 13.24
N VAL A 35 -5.64 -0.56 11.91
CA VAL A 35 -5.33 -1.67 11.02
C VAL A 35 -4.15 -1.31 10.12
N PRO A 36 -2.96 -1.92 10.35
CA PRO A 36 -1.85 -1.86 9.41
C PRO A 36 -2.28 -2.27 8.01
N ALA A 37 -2.21 -1.34 7.06
CA ALA A 37 -2.58 -1.58 5.69
C ALA A 37 -1.59 -0.93 4.73
N GLY A 38 -1.24 -1.66 3.68
CA GLY A 38 -0.38 -1.20 2.61
C GLY A 38 -0.84 -1.69 1.25
N ALA A 39 -0.26 -1.14 0.21
CA ALA A 39 -0.42 -1.63 -1.16
C ALA A 39 0.90 -2.11 -1.74
N ALA A 40 0.89 -3.24 -2.45
CA ALA A 40 2.04 -3.78 -3.17
C ALA A 40 1.59 -4.33 -4.52
N ARG A 41 2.48 -4.32 -5.51
CA ARG A 41 2.23 -4.96 -6.80
C ARG A 41 2.31 -6.48 -6.70
N ILE A 42 1.45 -7.16 -7.46
CA ILE A 42 1.49 -8.62 -7.55
C ILE A 42 2.81 -9.12 -8.13
N GLU A 43 3.39 -8.42 -9.12
CA GLU A 43 4.65 -8.84 -9.73
C GLU A 43 5.80 -8.75 -8.74
N ASP A 44 5.82 -7.70 -7.92
CA ASP A 44 6.85 -7.51 -6.88
C ASP A 44 6.69 -8.55 -5.77
N LEU A 45 5.45 -8.91 -5.40
CA LEU A 45 5.17 -9.98 -4.45
C LEU A 45 5.65 -11.35 -4.93
N ILE A 46 5.40 -11.67 -6.20
CA ILE A 46 5.83 -12.94 -6.80
C ILE A 46 7.35 -13.01 -6.89
N GLN A 47 8.00 -11.92 -7.27
CA GLN A 47 9.45 -11.90 -7.52
C GLN A 47 10.28 -11.78 -6.23
N ARG A 48 9.79 -11.05 -5.23
CA ARG A 48 10.58 -10.66 -4.05
C ARG A 48 10.03 -11.21 -2.74
N GLY A 49 8.79 -11.69 -2.75
CA GLY A 49 8.10 -12.20 -1.57
C GLY A 49 7.47 -11.11 -0.71
N PRO A 50 6.53 -11.48 0.19
CA PRO A 50 5.75 -10.53 0.98
C PRO A 50 6.55 -9.81 2.07
N SER A 51 7.66 -10.39 2.53
CA SER A 51 8.53 -9.78 3.54
C SER A 51 9.53 -8.78 2.95
N ALA A 52 9.62 -8.65 1.62
CA ALA A 52 10.47 -7.66 0.98
C ALA A 52 9.92 -6.24 1.19
N PRO A 53 10.77 -5.19 1.11
CA PRO A 53 10.35 -3.79 1.18
C PRO A 53 9.65 -3.36 -0.12
N ILE A 54 8.42 -3.85 -0.31
CA ILE A 54 7.57 -3.63 -1.49
C ILE A 54 6.17 -3.13 -1.12
N TRP A 55 5.82 -3.11 0.17
CA TRP A 55 4.55 -2.61 0.63
C TRP A 55 4.62 -1.13 0.93
N HIS A 56 3.72 -0.36 0.33
CA HIS A 56 3.58 1.07 0.55
C HIS A 56 2.48 1.30 1.59
N PRO A 57 2.78 1.83 2.79
CA PRO A 57 1.78 2.06 3.84
C PRO A 57 0.66 2.99 3.37
N LEU A 58 -0.59 2.73 3.76
CA LEU A 58 -1.74 3.58 3.43
C LEU A 58 -2.06 4.60 4.54
N SER A 59 -1.69 4.32 5.78
CA SER A 59 -1.86 5.23 6.92
C SER A 59 -0.84 6.38 6.94
N SER A 60 0.29 6.25 6.23
CA SER A 60 1.35 7.25 6.23
C SER A 60 2.13 7.32 4.92
N GLY A 61 2.78 8.45 4.66
CA GLY A 61 3.74 8.66 3.56
C GLY A 61 5.07 7.90 3.71
N GLY A 62 5.14 6.89 4.57
CA GLY A 62 6.36 6.15 4.91
C GLY A 62 7.00 5.42 3.73
N ARG A 63 8.25 4.99 3.94
CA ARG A 63 9.01 4.18 2.97
C ARG A 63 8.36 2.82 2.76
N ALA A 64 8.65 2.19 1.62
CA ALA A 64 8.24 0.82 1.39
C ALA A 64 8.86 -0.13 2.44
N CYS A 65 8.08 -1.10 2.91
CA CYS A 65 8.41 -2.01 4.01
C CYS A 65 7.90 -3.43 3.74
N GLY A 66 8.28 -4.39 4.60
CA GLY A 66 7.70 -5.73 4.59
C GLY A 66 6.30 -5.73 5.17
N TRP A 67 5.46 -6.71 4.82
CA TRP A 67 4.07 -6.75 5.27
C TRP A 67 3.90 -6.81 6.80
N THR A 68 4.88 -7.35 7.53
CA THR A 68 4.89 -7.39 9.00
C THR A 68 5.28 -6.07 9.66
N GLU A 69 5.75 -5.10 8.87
CA GLU A 69 6.21 -3.78 9.32
C GLU A 69 5.24 -2.65 8.92
N LEU A 70 4.06 -3.02 8.41
CA LEU A 70 3.00 -2.09 8.01
C LEU A 70 2.37 -1.36 9.20
#